data_AF-A0A817Q1N8-F1
#
_entry.id   AF-A0A817Q1N8-F1
#
_cell.length_a   1.000
_cell.length_b   1.000
_cell.length_c   1.000
_cell.angle_alpha   90.00
_cell.angle_beta   90.00
_cell.angle_gamma   90.00
#
_symmetry.space_group_name_H-M   'P 1'
#
loop_
_entity.id
_entity.type
_entity.pdbx_description
1 polymer ?
#
loop_
_entity_poly.entity_id
_entity_poly.type
_entity_poly.pdbx_seq_one_letter_code
_entity_poly.pdbx_strand_id
1 'polypeptide(L)'
;MDQYRSLAEQFRHDSLYIESGQIYENYLDDNEEALVSYLQGHEWSHVIRLFSTSLNDRHDLYEHEFLSTFNSFHDDIQRQIHNDYEKFQSYTKRLLILRTNLFQYIKEILDSGRDYDIDENDDQSDNDDQQMNDDRRTLITRTNRHNDDSGSIRTRLTKKSGSITSSKKSQRRAAQQQERLVQLKEGSKHEDLALVRELWLLITKFDKLNFDIRHMNKICYQISTYQNSLDYEQKGELLQNKYNEYINSIEKQLTTIWLNNLDQQQQQENVQVMVINKKIREKFKKDLDLISNQYRVSPTLTSKTSQWKLVLFDTDVSV
;
A
#
# COMPACT_ATOMS: atom_id res chain seq x y z
N MET A 1 -9.99 -19.98 41.14
CA MET A 1 -9.02 -18.89 40.88
C MET A 1 -7.97 -19.34 39.88
N ASP A 2 -7.27 -20.44 40.11
CA ASP A 2 -6.20 -20.91 39.20
C ASP A 2 -6.63 -21.19 37.76
N GLN A 3 -7.84 -21.70 37.55
CA GLN A 3 -8.40 -21.91 36.20
C GLN A 3 -8.63 -20.59 35.44
N TYR A 4 -9.07 -19.53 36.13
CA TYR A 4 -9.28 -18.22 35.52
C TYR A 4 -7.95 -17.54 35.19
N ARG A 5 -6.93 -17.69 36.05
CA ARG A 5 -5.58 -17.18 35.77
C ARG A 5 -4.97 -17.88 34.55
N SER A 6 -5.05 -19.21 34.48
CA SER A 6 -4.56 -19.96 33.31
C SER A 6 -5.30 -19.58 32.02
N LEU A 7 -6.61 -19.31 32.10
CA LEU A 7 -7.40 -18.87 30.95
C LEU A 7 -7.00 -17.45 30.50
N ALA A 8 -6.79 -16.53 31.43
CA ALA A 8 -6.35 -15.17 31.12
C ALA A 8 -4.94 -15.17 30.48
N GLU A 9 -4.01 -15.96 31.01
CA GLU A 9 -2.68 -16.13 30.40
C GLU A 9 -2.76 -16.70 28.98
N GLN A 10 -3.66 -17.66 28.73
CA GLN A 10 -3.88 -18.19 27.39
C GLN A 10 -4.43 -17.11 26.45
N PHE A 11 -5.42 -16.32 26.89
CA PHE A 11 -5.98 -15.22 26.09
C PHE A 11 -4.92 -14.16 25.77
N ARG A 12 -4.05 -13.84 26.73
CA ARG A 12 -2.92 -12.94 26.50
C ARG A 12 -1.96 -13.49 25.44
N HIS A 13 -1.65 -14.80 25.49
CA HIS A 13 -0.83 -15.47 24.48
C HIS A 13 -1.49 -15.43 23.08
N ASP A 14 -2.82 -15.57 23.04
CA ASP A 14 -3.60 -15.55 21.81
C ASP A 14 -3.93 -14.11 21.32
N SER A 15 -3.31 -13.08 21.91
CA SER A 15 -3.51 -11.65 21.62
C SER A 15 -4.94 -11.13 21.87
N LEU A 16 -5.70 -11.84 22.70
CA LEU A 16 -7.03 -11.45 23.19
C LEU A 16 -6.88 -10.62 24.47
N TYR A 17 -6.27 -9.43 24.33
CA TYR A 17 -5.85 -8.59 25.45
C TYR A 17 -7.03 -7.99 26.23
N ILE A 18 -8.14 -7.67 25.56
CA ILE A 18 -9.35 -7.15 26.20
C ILE A 18 -9.95 -8.25 27.09
N GLU A 19 -10.12 -9.44 26.55
CA GLU A 19 -10.71 -10.59 27.24
C GLU A 19 -9.84 -11.04 28.41
N SER A 20 -8.51 -11.06 28.23
CA SER A 20 -7.55 -11.29 29.33
C SER A 20 -7.72 -10.25 30.45
N GLY A 21 -7.73 -8.96 30.10
CA GLY A 21 -7.88 -7.88 31.07
C GLY A 21 -9.21 -7.94 31.82
N GLN A 22 -10.31 -8.27 31.13
CA GLN A 22 -11.63 -8.44 31.73
C GLN A 22 -11.70 -9.63 32.70
N ILE A 23 -10.94 -10.71 32.46
CA ILE A 23 -10.86 -11.84 33.39
C ILE A 23 -10.16 -11.40 34.68
N TYR A 24 -9.02 -10.72 34.55
CA TYR A 24 -8.27 -10.20 35.70
C TYR A 24 -9.09 -9.21 36.52
N GLU A 25 -9.77 -8.28 35.86
CA GLU A 25 -10.59 -7.25 36.50
C GLU A 25 -11.84 -7.84 37.17
N ASN A 26 -12.68 -8.59 36.45
CA ASN A 26 -14.01 -8.95 36.93
C ASN A 26 -14.05 -10.23 37.78
N TYR A 27 -13.12 -11.17 37.56
CA TYR A 27 -13.17 -12.50 38.17
C TYR A 27 -12.04 -12.76 39.15
N LEU A 28 -10.89 -12.08 38.99
CA LEU A 28 -9.72 -12.24 39.85
C LEU A 28 -9.46 -11.04 40.76
N ASP A 29 -10.13 -9.90 40.51
CA ASP A 29 -9.93 -8.63 41.23
C ASP A 29 -8.46 -8.17 41.24
N ASP A 30 -7.72 -8.52 40.16
CA ASP A 30 -6.30 -8.23 39.99
C ASP A 30 -6.14 -7.09 38.97
N ASN A 31 -6.33 -5.85 39.45
CA ASN A 31 -6.34 -4.65 38.60
C ASN A 31 -4.97 -4.33 37.98
N GLU A 32 -3.87 -4.79 38.58
CA GLU A 32 -2.51 -4.59 38.03
C GLU A 32 -2.25 -5.54 36.84
N GLU A 33 -2.60 -6.82 36.95
CA GLU A 33 -2.50 -7.74 35.79
C GLU A 33 -3.51 -7.39 34.69
N ALA A 34 -4.67 -6.83 35.05
CA ALA A 34 -5.60 -6.25 34.09
C ALA A 34 -4.96 -5.07 33.34
N LEU A 35 -4.30 -4.15 34.06
CA LEU A 35 -3.56 -3.03 33.48
C LEU A 35 -2.50 -3.51 32.49
N VAL A 36 -1.67 -4.49 32.88
CA VAL A 36 -0.64 -5.06 32.01
C VAL A 36 -1.25 -5.65 30.73
N SER A 37 -2.36 -6.38 30.85
CA SER A 37 -3.06 -6.95 29.70
C SER A 37 -3.56 -5.85 28.75
N TYR A 38 -4.20 -4.81 29.28
CA TYR A 38 -4.72 -3.71 28.46
C TYR A 38 -3.59 -2.87 27.83
N LEU A 39 -2.47 -2.64 28.53
CA LEU A 39 -1.31 -1.92 27.98
C LEU A 39 -0.68 -2.67 26.81
N GLN A 40 -0.53 -4.01 26.91
CA GLN A 40 -0.03 -4.83 25.82
C GLN A 40 -0.92 -4.80 24.57
N GLY A 41 -2.24 -4.71 24.77
CA GLY A 41 -3.21 -4.55 23.70
C GLY A 41 -3.34 -3.12 23.15
N HIS A 42 -2.66 -2.14 23.74
CA HIS A 42 -2.88 -0.71 23.47
C HIS A 42 -4.35 -0.28 23.68
N GLU A 43 -5.00 -0.88 24.67
CA GLU A 43 -6.42 -0.66 25.01
C GLU A 43 -6.57 0.52 25.99
N TRP A 44 -6.16 1.71 25.54
CA TRP A 44 -6.00 2.88 26.39
C TRP A 44 -7.27 3.35 27.09
N SER A 45 -8.44 3.20 26.44
CA SER A 45 -9.72 3.56 27.05
C SER A 45 -10.02 2.68 28.28
N HIS A 46 -9.64 1.40 28.24
CA HIS A 46 -9.77 0.50 29.39
C HIS A 46 -8.77 0.87 30.50
N VAL A 47 -7.54 1.23 30.12
CA VAL A 47 -6.51 1.70 31.06
C VAL A 47 -6.95 2.96 31.82
N ILE A 48 -7.42 4.00 31.12
CA ILE A 48 -7.88 5.24 31.75
C ILE A 48 -9.08 4.97 32.67
N ARG A 49 -9.99 4.07 32.27
CA ARG A 49 -11.11 3.66 33.12
C ARG A 49 -10.63 2.97 34.39
N LEU A 50 -9.63 2.08 34.32
CA LEU A 50 -9.05 1.44 35.50
C LEU A 50 -8.47 2.48 36.46
N PHE A 51 -7.68 3.45 35.98
CA PHE A 51 -7.16 4.53 36.82
C PHE A 51 -8.25 5.41 37.42
N SER A 52 -9.35 5.62 36.70
CA SER A 52 -10.48 6.41 37.21
C SER A 52 -11.35 5.68 38.24
N THR A 53 -11.28 4.35 38.31
CA THR A 53 -12.21 3.53 39.13
C THR A 53 -11.52 2.73 40.23
N SER A 54 -10.43 2.03 39.91
CA SER A 54 -9.83 1.02 40.79
C SER A 54 -8.36 1.27 41.11
N LEU A 55 -7.65 2.05 40.29
CA LEU A 55 -6.22 2.40 40.46
C LEU A 55 -5.99 3.89 40.73
N ASN A 56 -6.98 4.59 41.28
CA ASN A 56 -6.93 6.03 41.56
C ASN A 56 -5.73 6.46 42.43
N ASP A 57 -5.35 5.62 43.40
CA ASP A 57 -4.25 5.91 44.33
C ASP A 57 -2.86 5.53 43.78
N ARG A 58 -2.80 4.87 42.62
CA ARG A 58 -1.55 4.34 42.02
C ARG A 58 -1.00 5.25 40.92
N HIS A 59 -0.62 6.45 41.34
CA HIS A 59 -0.04 7.45 40.44
C HIS A 59 1.31 7.02 39.84
N ASP A 60 2.06 6.18 40.56
CA ASP A 60 3.31 5.56 40.11
C ASP A 60 3.12 4.77 38.81
N LEU A 61 2.09 3.92 38.76
CA LEU A 61 1.76 3.12 37.58
C LEU A 61 1.21 4.00 36.45
N TYR A 62 0.47 5.05 36.80
CA TYR A 62 -0.05 5.99 35.81
C TYR A 62 1.10 6.68 35.05
N GLU A 63 2.06 7.26 35.77
CA GLU A 63 3.17 7.99 35.16
C GLU A 63 4.19 7.07 34.47
N HIS A 64 4.62 6.00 35.14
CA HIS A 64 5.72 5.18 34.65
C HIS A 64 5.31 4.08 33.68
N GLU A 65 4.16 3.43 33.89
CA GLU A 65 3.72 2.34 33.01
C GLU A 65 2.85 2.90 31.89
N PHE A 66 1.76 3.59 32.22
CA PHE A 66 0.79 4.04 31.22
C PHE A 66 1.31 5.18 30.34
N LEU A 67 1.70 6.33 30.93
CA LEU A 67 2.13 7.47 30.10
C LEU A 67 3.39 7.16 29.29
N SER A 68 4.35 6.42 29.85
CA SER A 68 5.55 5.99 29.11
C SER A 68 5.19 5.15 27.89
N THR A 69 4.37 4.11 28.07
CA THR A 69 3.95 3.20 27.00
C THR A 69 3.11 3.93 25.96
N PHE A 70 2.18 4.78 26.39
CA PHE A 70 1.37 5.62 25.51
C PHE A 70 2.23 6.60 24.71
N ASN A 71 3.18 7.28 25.34
CA ASN A 71 4.05 8.24 24.65
C ASN A 71 4.96 7.55 23.63
N SER A 72 5.50 6.37 23.96
CA SER A 72 6.27 5.57 23.00
C SER A 72 5.41 5.20 21.79
N PHE A 73 4.19 4.70 22.02
CA PHE A 73 3.28 4.33 20.94
C PHE A 73 2.87 5.54 20.08
N HIS A 74 2.59 6.68 20.70
CA HIS A 74 2.32 7.92 19.99
C HIS A 74 3.48 8.31 19.07
N ASP A 75 4.72 8.23 19.56
CA ASP A 75 5.91 8.55 18.78
C ASP A 75 6.13 7.55 17.64
N ASP A 76 5.78 6.27 17.84
CA ASP A 76 5.76 5.25 16.78
C ASP A 76 4.78 5.59 15.66
N ILE A 77 3.54 5.98 16.00
CA ILE A 77 2.55 6.43 15.01
C ILE A 77 3.05 7.66 14.26
N GLN A 78 3.62 8.64 14.96
CA GLN A 78 4.17 9.83 14.34
C GLN A 78 5.32 9.51 13.37
N ARG A 79 6.22 8.59 13.76
CA ARG A 79 7.30 8.08 12.89
C ARG A 79 6.74 7.34 11.68
N GLN A 80 5.71 6.51 11.87
CA GLN A 80 5.09 5.76 10.79
C GLN A 80 4.46 6.70 9.75
N ILE A 81 3.69 7.68 10.18
CA ILE A 81 3.07 8.69 9.29
C ILE A 81 4.15 9.43 8.50
N HIS A 82 5.23 9.85 9.16
CA HIS A 82 6.32 10.54 8.50
C HIS A 82 7.02 9.65 7.46
N ASN A 83 7.42 8.44 7.85
CA ASN A 83 8.12 7.50 6.97
C ASN A 83 7.27 7.08 5.75
N ASP A 84 5.98 6.82 5.96
CA ASP A 84 5.07 6.48 4.87
C ASP A 84 4.88 7.68 3.92
N TYR A 85 4.82 8.91 4.44
CA TYR A 85 4.76 10.11 3.61
C TYR A 85 6.06 10.40 2.85
N GLU A 86 7.23 10.21 3.46
CA GLU A 86 8.53 10.36 2.78
C GLU A 86 8.68 9.36 1.64
N LYS A 87 8.29 8.09 1.86
CA LYS A 87 8.24 7.07 0.80
C LYS A 87 7.31 7.50 -0.32
N PHE A 88 6.13 8.02 0.00
CA PHE A 88 5.19 8.54 -1.00
C PHE A 88 5.84 9.65 -1.84
N GLN A 89 6.50 10.62 -1.21
CA GLN A 89 7.18 11.68 -1.93
C GLN A 89 8.31 11.15 -2.81
N SER A 90 9.09 10.19 -2.33
CA SER A 90 10.18 9.57 -3.09
C SER A 90 9.64 8.88 -4.36
N TYR A 91 8.61 8.04 -4.21
CA TYR A 91 7.99 7.34 -5.33
C TYR A 91 7.33 8.30 -6.31
N THR A 92 6.64 9.34 -5.84
CA THR A 92 6.03 10.33 -6.72
C THR A 92 7.09 11.14 -7.48
N LYS A 93 8.20 11.52 -6.84
CA LYS A 93 9.32 12.19 -7.51
C LYS A 93 9.93 11.31 -8.59
N ARG A 94 10.15 10.02 -8.28
CA ARG A 94 10.70 9.05 -9.25
C ARG A 94 9.77 8.86 -10.44
N LEU A 95 8.48 8.72 -10.18
CA LEU A 95 7.45 8.62 -11.22
C LEU A 95 7.45 9.84 -12.14
N LEU A 96 7.56 11.04 -11.57
CA LEU A 96 7.62 12.28 -12.35
C LEU A 96 8.87 12.32 -13.25
N ILE A 97 10.02 11.86 -12.77
CA ILE A 97 11.25 11.76 -13.57
C ILE A 97 11.05 10.82 -14.76
N LEU A 98 10.48 9.63 -14.54
CA LEU A 98 10.22 8.67 -15.62
C LEU A 98 9.31 9.27 -16.71
N ARG A 99 8.27 9.98 -16.30
CA ARG A 99 7.32 10.63 -17.22
C ARG A 99 7.92 11.80 -17.97
N THR A 100 8.76 12.61 -17.31
CA THR A 100 9.51 13.69 -17.96
C THR A 100 10.52 13.13 -18.98
N ASN A 101 11.21 12.05 -18.64
CA ASN A 101 12.14 11.38 -19.56
C ASN A 101 11.39 10.81 -20.79
N LEU A 102 10.23 10.18 -20.56
CA LEU A 102 9.37 9.70 -21.65
C LEU A 102 8.89 10.86 -22.54
N PHE A 103 8.49 11.98 -21.93
CA PHE A 103 8.11 13.18 -22.66
C PHE A 103 9.23 13.69 -23.55
N GLN A 104 10.45 13.82 -23.00
CA GLN A 104 11.61 14.29 -23.73
C GLN A 104 11.99 13.33 -24.88
N TYR A 105 11.91 12.02 -24.65
CA TYR A 105 12.16 11.00 -25.68
C TYR A 105 11.17 11.08 -26.84
N ILE A 106 9.86 11.19 -26.55
CA ILE A 106 8.83 11.33 -27.60
C ILE A 106 9.03 12.65 -28.35
N LYS A 107 9.38 13.73 -27.65
CA LYS A 107 9.68 15.03 -28.26
C LYS A 107 10.83 14.91 -29.26
N GLU A 108 11.94 14.28 -28.89
CA GLU A 108 13.11 14.09 -29.77
C GLU A 108 12.77 13.28 -31.02
N ILE A 109 11.91 12.26 -30.90
CA ILE A 109 11.43 11.47 -32.05
C ILE A 109 10.62 12.35 -33.00
N LEU A 110 9.67 13.12 -32.47
CA LEU A 110 8.82 14.01 -33.27
C LEU A 110 9.62 15.14 -33.92
N ASP A 111 10.59 15.72 -33.20
CA ASP A 111 11.50 16.75 -33.72
C ASP A 111 12.41 16.20 -34.83
N SER A 112 12.72 14.89 -34.81
CA SER A 112 13.43 14.20 -35.90
C SER A 112 12.57 13.91 -37.15
N GLY A 113 11.30 14.32 -37.15
CA GLY A 113 10.35 14.09 -38.24
C GLY A 113 9.82 12.66 -38.32
N ARG A 114 10.09 11.83 -37.29
CA ARG A 114 9.58 10.46 -37.18
C ARG A 114 8.31 10.44 -36.34
N ASP A 115 7.46 9.46 -36.61
CA ASP A 115 6.31 9.21 -35.74
C ASP A 115 6.72 8.31 -34.57
N TYR A 116 6.13 8.55 -33.39
CA TYR A 116 6.28 7.68 -32.23
C TYR A 116 5.17 6.63 -32.24
N ASP A 117 5.51 5.40 -32.60
CA ASP A 117 4.65 4.23 -32.49
C ASP A 117 4.85 3.56 -31.12
N ILE A 118 3.76 3.31 -30.39
CA ILE A 118 3.81 2.70 -29.06
C ILE A 118 4.20 1.21 -29.18
N ASP A 119 3.72 0.51 -30.21
CA ASP A 119 3.91 -0.93 -30.34
C ASP A 119 5.34 -1.28 -30.77
N GLU A 120 5.95 -0.50 -31.68
CA GLU A 120 7.32 -0.74 -32.14
C GLU A 120 8.38 -0.41 -31.07
N ASN A 121 8.10 0.57 -30.21
CA ASN A 121 9.06 1.02 -29.19
C ASN A 121 8.99 0.23 -27.87
N ASP A 122 7.90 -0.49 -27.61
CA ASP A 122 7.77 -1.37 -26.43
C ASP A 122 8.58 -2.68 -26.59
N ASP A 123 8.73 -3.20 -27.81
CA ASP A 123 9.38 -4.51 -28.08
C ASP A 123 10.92 -4.47 -28.10
N GLN A 124 11.53 -3.28 -28.18
CA GLN A 124 12.99 -3.17 -28.33
C GLN A 124 13.81 -3.32 -27.02
N SER A 125 13.16 -3.38 -25.85
CA SER A 125 13.84 -3.41 -24.54
C SER A 125 14.08 -4.80 -23.94
N ASP A 126 13.60 -5.88 -24.57
CA ASP A 126 13.69 -7.25 -24.03
C ASP A 126 14.94 -8.04 -24.49
N ASN A 127 15.88 -7.41 -25.18
CA ASN A 127 17.01 -8.11 -25.83
C ASN A 127 18.23 -8.39 -24.93
N ASP A 128 18.35 -7.77 -23.74
CA ASP A 128 19.58 -7.92 -22.93
C ASP A 128 19.56 -9.12 -21.94
N ASP A 129 18.39 -9.69 -21.63
CA ASP A 129 18.29 -10.81 -20.65
C ASP A 129 17.87 -12.17 -21.28
N GLN A 130 17.63 -12.24 -22.59
CA GLN A 130 17.28 -13.50 -23.27
C GLN A 130 18.48 -14.40 -23.60
N GLN A 131 19.71 -13.96 -23.36
CA GLN A 131 20.91 -14.70 -23.77
C GLN A 131 21.32 -15.86 -22.83
N MET A 132 20.60 -16.10 -21.73
CA MET A 132 21.01 -17.08 -20.70
C MET A 132 20.08 -18.28 -20.52
N ASN A 133 19.24 -18.64 -21.50
CA ASN A 133 18.41 -19.85 -21.42
C ASN A 133 18.14 -20.59 -22.74
N ASP A 134 18.99 -20.42 -23.78
CA ASP A 134 18.82 -21.14 -25.06
C ASP A 134 19.55 -22.51 -25.13
N ASP A 135 19.63 -23.22 -24.00
CA ASP A 135 20.35 -24.50 -23.90
C ASP A 135 19.46 -25.75 -24.06
N ARG A 136 18.35 -25.65 -24.81
CA ARG A 136 17.58 -26.85 -25.24
C ARG A 136 16.96 -26.72 -26.63
N ARG A 137 17.76 -26.37 -27.64
CA ARG A 137 17.54 -26.88 -29.01
C ARG A 137 17.85 -28.38 -29.02
N THR A 138 16.81 -29.20 -28.90
CA THR A 138 16.94 -30.64 -29.19
C THR A 138 17.05 -30.82 -30.69
N LEU A 139 18.29 -30.94 -31.15
CA LEU A 139 18.69 -31.56 -32.40
C LEU A 139 18.11 -32.99 -32.46
N ILE A 140 17.06 -33.22 -33.25
CA ILE A 140 16.77 -34.55 -33.78
C ILE A 140 17.16 -34.52 -35.24
N THR A 141 18.40 -34.93 -35.49
CA THR A 141 18.97 -35.09 -36.82
C THR A 141 18.90 -36.57 -37.21
N ARG A 142 18.34 -36.83 -38.40
CA ARG A 142 18.53 -37.99 -39.28
C ARG A 142 17.92 -39.35 -38.90
N THR A 143 16.93 -39.77 -39.70
CA THR A 143 17.05 -41.05 -40.41
C THR A 143 16.79 -40.83 -41.91
N ASN A 144 17.79 -41.12 -42.73
CA ASN A 144 17.71 -41.26 -44.18
C ASN A 144 17.12 -42.65 -44.47
N ARG A 145 16.14 -42.77 -45.38
CA ARG A 145 16.12 -43.77 -46.48
C ARG A 145 14.80 -43.75 -47.27
N HIS A 146 14.97 -43.54 -48.57
CA HIS A 146 14.24 -44.06 -49.72
C HIS A 146 12.72 -43.88 -49.88
N ASN A 147 12.39 -43.27 -51.01
CA ASN A 147 11.16 -43.44 -51.78
C ASN A 147 10.82 -44.93 -51.96
N ASP A 148 9.56 -45.32 -51.78
CA ASP A 148 8.63 -45.61 -52.87
C ASP A 148 7.35 -46.29 -52.35
N ASP A 149 6.24 -45.78 -52.88
CA ASP A 149 5.01 -46.48 -53.30
C ASP A 149 3.98 -47.07 -52.30
N SER A 150 2.72 -46.80 -52.68
CA SER A 150 1.48 -47.57 -52.51
C SER A 150 0.86 -47.87 -51.13
N GLY A 151 -0.39 -47.43 -50.96
CA GLY A 151 -1.44 -48.32 -50.40
C GLY A 151 -2.15 -47.92 -49.11
N SER A 152 -3.43 -47.55 -49.27
CA SER A 152 -4.58 -47.96 -48.44
C SER A 152 -4.76 -47.44 -46.99
N ILE A 153 -5.72 -46.50 -46.87
CA ILE A 153 -6.95 -46.56 -46.03
C ILE A 153 -6.86 -47.36 -44.70
N ARG A 154 -6.99 -46.67 -43.55
CA ARG A 154 -7.99 -46.96 -42.48
C ARG A 154 -8.01 -45.90 -41.36
N THR A 155 -9.11 -45.16 -41.38
CA THR A 155 -9.89 -44.48 -40.33
C THR A 155 -9.60 -44.68 -38.83
N ARG A 156 -9.83 -43.56 -38.10
CA ARG A 156 -10.62 -43.37 -36.84
C ARG A 156 -9.96 -43.48 -35.45
N LEU A 157 -10.00 -42.32 -34.74
CA LEU A 157 -10.42 -42.09 -33.33
C LEU A 157 -9.53 -42.73 -32.24
N THR A 158 -8.98 -42.08 -31.19
CA THR A 158 -9.47 -41.05 -30.23
C THR A 158 -8.26 -40.46 -29.46
N LYS A 159 -8.12 -39.13 -29.36
CA LYS A 159 -8.41 -38.26 -28.18
C LYS A 159 -7.60 -38.50 -26.88
N LYS A 160 -6.98 -37.39 -26.46
CA LYS A 160 -6.76 -36.91 -25.07
C LYS A 160 -5.72 -37.65 -24.20
N SER A 161 -4.47 -37.24 -24.33
CA SER A 161 -3.58 -37.01 -23.17
C SER A 161 -2.73 -35.78 -23.43
N GLY A 162 -3.40 -34.63 -23.49
CA GLY A 162 -2.74 -33.32 -23.49
C GLY A 162 -2.24 -33.00 -22.08
N SER A 163 -0.98 -33.34 -21.84
CA SER A 163 -0.05 -32.73 -20.88
C SER A 163 -0.63 -31.82 -19.78
N ILE A 164 -0.75 -32.36 -18.57
CA ILE A 164 -0.97 -31.60 -17.33
C ILE A 164 0.29 -30.76 -16.94
N THR A 165 1.41 -30.93 -17.65
CA THR A 165 2.68 -30.23 -17.36
C THR A 165 2.86 -28.92 -18.13
N SER A 166 2.09 -28.66 -19.20
CA SER A 166 2.14 -27.38 -19.92
C SER A 166 1.41 -26.26 -19.17
N SER A 167 0.32 -26.57 -18.47
CA SER A 167 -0.47 -25.60 -17.70
C SER A 167 0.32 -25.02 -16.52
N LYS A 168 1.05 -25.85 -15.77
CA LYS A 168 1.87 -25.39 -14.63
C LYS A 168 3.06 -24.52 -15.07
N LYS A 169 3.68 -24.82 -16.22
CA LYS A 169 4.76 -23.99 -16.80
C LYS A 169 4.22 -22.67 -17.35
N SER A 170 3.04 -22.69 -17.97
CA SER A 170 2.34 -21.49 -18.44
C SER A 170 1.92 -20.59 -17.26
N GLN A 171 1.34 -21.16 -16.20
CA GLN A 171 0.99 -20.45 -14.97
C GLN A 171 2.22 -19.86 -14.27
N ARG A 172 3.33 -20.62 -14.18
CA ARG A 172 4.58 -20.12 -13.59
C ARG A 172 5.18 -18.99 -14.41
N ARG A 173 5.13 -19.05 -15.74
CA ARG A 173 5.57 -17.97 -16.63
C ARG A 173 4.67 -16.73 -16.50
N ALA A 174 3.36 -16.90 -16.42
CA ALA A 174 2.42 -15.80 -16.19
C ALA A 174 2.64 -15.14 -14.83
N ALA A 175 2.88 -15.93 -13.77
CA ALA A 175 3.21 -15.41 -12.44
C ALA A 175 4.55 -14.65 -12.45
N GLN A 176 5.57 -15.17 -13.13
CA GLN A 176 6.86 -14.49 -13.30
C GLN A 176 6.74 -13.18 -14.10
N GLN A 177 5.88 -13.15 -15.12
CA GLN A 177 5.58 -11.91 -15.85
C GLN A 177 4.86 -10.89 -14.96
N GLN A 178 3.89 -11.33 -14.16
CA GLN A 178 3.21 -10.46 -13.18
C GLN A 178 4.16 -9.95 -12.10
N GLU A 179 5.11 -10.77 -11.64
CA GLU A 179 6.11 -10.35 -10.67
C GLU A 179 7.03 -9.27 -11.26
N ARG A 180 7.48 -9.44 -12.51
CA ARG A 180 8.30 -8.45 -13.23
C ARG A 180 7.57 -7.12 -13.46
N LEU A 181 6.26 -7.15 -13.66
CA LEU A 181 5.43 -5.93 -13.79
C LEU A 181 5.35 -5.13 -12.48
N VAL A 182 5.67 -5.76 -11.34
CA VAL A 182 5.43 -5.23 -10.00
C VAL A 182 6.74 -4.99 -9.22
N GLN A 183 7.88 -5.39 -9.77
CA GLN A 183 9.18 -5.19 -9.13
C GLN A 183 9.60 -3.71 -9.19
N LEU A 184 9.86 -3.13 -8.01
CA LEU A 184 10.49 -1.81 -7.80
C LEU A 184 12.00 -1.86 -8.13
N LYS A 185 12.37 -2.32 -9.32
CA LYS A 185 13.75 -2.25 -9.80
C LYS A 185 13.89 -0.99 -10.65
N GLU A 186 14.71 -0.06 -10.20
CA GLU A 186 15.04 1.14 -10.97
C GLU A 186 15.62 0.76 -12.35
N GLY A 187 15.11 1.40 -13.39
CA GLY A 187 15.48 1.12 -14.78
C GLY A 187 14.79 -0.11 -15.39
N SER A 188 13.86 -0.75 -14.68
CA SER A 188 13.04 -1.81 -15.28
C SER A 188 12.03 -1.26 -16.28
N LYS A 189 11.67 -2.06 -17.29
CA LYS A 189 10.72 -1.71 -18.36
C LYS A 189 9.37 -1.19 -17.81
N HIS A 190 8.91 -1.77 -16.69
CA HIS A 190 7.61 -1.48 -16.08
C HIS A 190 7.74 -0.74 -14.74
N GLU A 191 8.82 0.00 -14.54
CA GLU A 191 9.06 0.76 -13.31
C GLU A 191 7.90 1.73 -13.00
N ASP A 192 7.34 2.41 -14.02
CA ASP A 192 6.17 3.30 -13.87
C ASP A 192 4.98 2.53 -13.26
N LEU A 193 4.67 1.32 -13.77
CA LEU A 193 3.57 0.49 -13.27
C LEU A 193 3.82 -0.03 -11.84
N ALA A 194 5.05 -0.44 -11.55
CA ALA A 194 5.43 -0.84 -10.20
C ALA A 194 5.25 0.32 -9.21
N LEU A 195 5.68 1.53 -9.58
CA LEU A 195 5.50 2.73 -8.77
C LEU A 195 4.03 3.10 -8.57
N VAL A 196 3.20 3.05 -9.61
CA VAL A 196 1.75 3.33 -9.51
C VAL A 196 1.07 2.35 -8.56
N ARG A 197 1.40 1.05 -8.65
CA ARG A 197 0.87 0.04 -7.73
C ARG A 197 1.29 0.31 -6.29
N GLU A 198 2.57 0.60 -6.07
CA GLU A 198 3.11 0.82 -4.73
C GLU A 198 2.59 2.11 -4.11
N LEU A 199 2.45 3.18 -4.90
CA LEU A 199 1.75 4.39 -4.49
C LEU A 199 0.30 4.09 -4.08
N TRP A 200 -0.43 3.28 -4.84
CA TRP A 200 -1.80 2.89 -4.47
C TRP A 200 -1.86 2.16 -3.12
N LEU A 201 -0.96 1.18 -2.91
CA LEU A 201 -0.88 0.41 -1.66
C LEU A 201 -0.53 1.31 -0.48
N LEU A 202 0.45 2.20 -0.68
CA LEU A 202 0.91 3.14 0.32
C LEU A 202 -0.18 4.14 0.70
N ILE A 203 -0.88 4.72 -0.27
CA ILE A 203 -2.00 5.65 -0.02
C ILE A 203 -3.13 4.93 0.73
N THR A 204 -3.48 3.71 0.31
CA THR A 204 -4.54 2.93 0.98
C THR A 204 -4.16 2.57 2.42
N LYS A 205 -2.90 2.21 2.65
CA LYS A 205 -2.37 1.97 4.00
C LYS A 205 -2.40 3.26 4.83
N PHE A 206 -1.97 4.37 4.24
CA PHE A 206 -1.91 5.67 4.89
C PHE A 206 -3.30 6.19 5.29
N ASP A 207 -4.31 6.00 4.42
CA ASP A 207 -5.70 6.38 4.71
C ASP A 207 -6.29 5.57 5.87
N LYS A 208 -5.92 4.29 6.04
CA LYS A 208 -6.38 3.46 7.17
C LYS A 208 -5.87 3.93 8.53
N LEU A 209 -4.77 4.68 8.58
CA LEU A 209 -4.25 5.25 9.82
C LEU A 209 -5.18 6.29 10.44
N ASN A 210 -6.18 6.78 9.70
CA ASN A 210 -7.17 7.73 10.21
C ASN A 210 -7.91 7.20 11.45
N PHE A 211 -8.15 5.89 11.56
CA PHE A 211 -8.78 5.26 12.71
C PHE A 211 -7.88 5.29 13.93
N ASP A 212 -6.60 4.93 13.75
CA ASP A 212 -5.60 4.91 14.82
C ASP A 212 -5.34 6.33 15.34
N ILE A 213 -5.21 7.31 14.44
CA ILE A 213 -5.01 8.72 14.78
C ILE A 213 -6.23 9.27 15.52
N ARG A 214 -7.43 8.98 15.04
CA ARG A 214 -8.66 9.39 15.76
C ARG A 214 -8.68 8.79 17.16
N HIS A 215 -8.33 7.51 17.30
CA HIS A 215 -8.29 6.86 18.60
C HIS A 215 -7.25 7.55 19.49
N MET A 216 -6.02 7.77 19.01
CA MET A 216 -4.96 8.48 19.74
C MET A 216 -5.39 9.87 20.19
N ASN A 217 -6.00 10.66 19.31
CA ASN A 217 -6.48 12.00 19.65
C ASN A 217 -7.52 11.97 20.77
N LYS A 218 -8.39 10.96 20.80
CA LYS A 218 -9.37 10.80 21.90
C LYS A 218 -8.67 10.50 23.21
N ILE A 219 -7.68 9.61 23.18
CA ILE A 219 -6.92 9.25 24.38
C ILE A 219 -6.11 10.45 24.89
N CYS A 220 -5.45 11.20 24.00
CA CYS A 220 -4.80 12.46 24.32
C CYS A 220 -5.75 13.44 25.04
N TYR A 221 -6.98 13.61 24.52
CA TYR A 221 -7.98 14.42 25.19
C TYR A 221 -8.37 13.86 26.57
N GLN A 222 -8.59 12.55 26.69
CA GLN A 222 -8.92 11.92 27.98
C GLN A 222 -7.79 12.10 29.00
N ILE A 223 -6.53 11.93 28.60
CA ILE A 223 -5.36 12.17 29.46
C ILE A 223 -5.30 13.64 29.89
N SER A 224 -5.51 14.59 28.96
CA SER A 224 -5.58 16.02 29.26
C SER A 224 -6.64 16.32 30.32
N THR A 225 -7.85 15.76 30.17
CA THR A 225 -8.93 15.93 31.17
C THR A 225 -8.61 15.29 32.51
N TYR A 226 -7.94 14.13 32.52
CA TYR A 226 -7.58 13.43 33.75
C TYR A 226 -6.47 14.15 34.54
N GLN A 227 -5.44 14.63 33.83
CA GLN A 227 -4.32 15.36 34.45
C GLN A 227 -4.61 16.85 34.67
N ASN A 228 -5.69 17.37 34.09
CA ASN A 228 -5.98 18.80 34.04
C ASN A 228 -4.79 19.61 33.45
N SER A 229 -4.17 19.06 32.40
CA SER A 229 -3.04 19.68 31.66
C SER A 229 -3.31 19.72 30.17
N LEU A 230 -2.97 20.84 29.53
CA LEU A 230 -3.16 21.07 28.10
C LEU A 230 -2.11 20.39 27.21
N ASP A 231 -1.07 19.79 27.79
CA ASP A 231 0.07 19.24 27.03
C ASP A 231 -0.37 18.14 26.05
N TYR A 232 -1.24 17.24 26.50
CA TYR A 232 -1.73 16.14 25.66
C TYR A 232 -2.76 16.61 24.63
N GLU A 233 -3.52 17.66 24.92
CA GLU A 233 -4.41 18.29 23.95
C GLU A 233 -3.60 18.86 22.77
N GLN A 234 -2.54 19.63 23.05
CA GLN A 234 -1.62 20.13 22.03
C GLN A 234 -0.94 18.99 21.26
N LYS A 235 -0.56 17.90 21.94
CA LYS A 235 0.05 16.73 21.32
C LYS A 235 -0.89 16.06 20.32
N GLY A 236 -2.16 15.86 20.69
CA GLY A 236 -3.20 15.32 19.80
C GLY A 236 -3.54 16.26 18.63
N GLU A 237 -3.64 17.56 18.88
CA GLU A 237 -3.86 18.57 17.85
C GLU A 237 -2.74 18.56 16.81
N LEU A 238 -1.47 18.55 17.25
CA LEU A 238 -0.32 18.52 16.36
C LEU A 238 -0.31 17.27 15.48
N LEU A 239 -0.66 16.09 16.03
CA LEU A 239 -0.77 14.85 15.27
C LEU A 239 -1.87 14.94 14.21
N GLN A 240 -3.06 15.45 14.58
CA GLN A 240 -4.19 15.67 13.65
C GLN A 240 -3.79 16.58 12.50
N ASN A 241 -3.18 17.72 12.81
CA ASN A 241 -2.80 18.74 11.84
C ASN A 241 -1.75 18.22 10.86
N LYS A 242 -0.72 17.53 11.37
CA LYS A 242 0.35 16.96 10.53
C LYS A 242 -0.18 15.87 9.59
N TYR A 243 -1.05 14.99 10.08
CA TYR A 243 -1.66 13.98 9.23
C TYR A 243 -2.60 14.59 8.18
N ASN A 244 -3.39 15.60 8.56
CA ASN A 244 -4.24 16.35 7.64
C ASN A 244 -3.42 17.06 6.54
N GLU A 245 -2.29 17.67 6.89
CA GLU A 245 -1.37 18.27 5.92
C GLU A 245 -0.90 17.24 4.88
N TYR A 246 -0.47 16.06 5.34
CA TYR A 246 0.01 15.00 4.47
C TYR A 246 -1.10 14.42 3.58
N ILE A 247 -2.30 14.17 4.10
CA ILE A 247 -3.45 13.74 3.28
C ILE A 247 -3.72 14.77 2.18
N ASN A 248 -3.82 16.06 2.55
CA ASN A 248 -4.13 17.12 1.58
C ASN A 248 -3.03 17.24 0.51
N SER A 249 -1.78 16.99 0.87
CA SER A 249 -0.66 16.94 -0.08
C SER A 249 -0.76 15.74 -1.03
N ILE A 250 -1.06 14.55 -0.50
CA ILE A 250 -1.28 13.32 -1.29
C ILE A 250 -2.43 13.54 -2.28
N GLU A 251 -3.53 14.12 -1.83
CA GLU A 251 -4.72 14.40 -2.64
C GLU A 251 -4.41 15.25 -3.88
N LYS A 252 -3.67 16.34 -3.68
CA LYS A 252 -3.28 17.23 -4.78
C LYS A 252 -2.43 16.53 -5.84
N GLN A 253 -1.72 15.47 -5.45
CA GLN A 253 -0.83 14.71 -6.33
C GLN A 253 -1.54 13.54 -7.02
N LEU A 254 -2.75 13.15 -6.61
CA LEU A 254 -3.48 12.02 -7.20
C LEU A 254 -3.75 12.19 -8.70
N THR A 255 -4.16 13.40 -9.12
CA THR A 255 -4.41 13.72 -10.54
C THR A 255 -3.14 13.68 -11.38
N THR A 256 -1.99 13.95 -10.75
CA THR A 256 -0.68 13.87 -11.40
C THR A 256 -0.24 12.42 -11.55
N ILE A 257 -0.54 11.55 -10.57
CA ILE A 257 -0.16 10.13 -10.59
C ILE A 257 -1.07 9.34 -11.55
N TRP A 258 -2.39 9.45 -11.41
CA TRP A 258 -3.36 8.86 -12.32
C TRP A 258 -3.84 9.94 -13.29
N LEU A 259 -3.19 10.01 -14.46
CA LEU A 259 -3.41 10.98 -15.56
C LEU A 259 -4.84 10.98 -16.16
N ASN A 260 -5.81 10.41 -15.45
CA ASN A 260 -7.18 10.14 -15.85
C ASN A 260 -8.05 11.41 -15.97
N ASN A 261 -7.61 12.55 -15.42
CA ASN A 261 -8.44 13.77 -15.27
C ASN A 261 -7.90 15.03 -15.98
N LEU A 262 -6.89 14.92 -16.86
CA LEU A 262 -6.24 16.09 -17.49
C LEU A 262 -7.05 16.77 -18.61
N ASP A 263 -8.24 16.29 -18.94
CA ASP A 263 -9.05 16.79 -20.06
C ASP A 263 -9.57 18.23 -19.85
N GLN A 264 -9.45 18.79 -18.63
CA GLN A 264 -10.07 20.08 -18.30
C GLN A 264 -9.10 21.26 -18.12
N GLN A 265 -7.77 21.06 -18.12
CA GLN A 265 -6.82 22.15 -17.80
C GLN A 265 -5.91 22.62 -18.95
N GLN A 266 -5.85 21.91 -20.09
CA GLN A 266 -4.92 22.24 -21.19
C GLN A 266 -5.50 23.22 -22.22
N GLN A 267 -6.04 24.37 -21.81
CA GLN A 267 -6.51 25.40 -22.77
C GLN A 267 -5.41 26.37 -23.23
N GLN A 268 -4.15 26.22 -22.80
CA GLN A 268 -3.03 27.11 -23.19
C GLN A 268 -1.69 26.39 -23.38
N GLU A 269 -1.67 25.17 -23.95
CA GLU A 269 -0.41 24.50 -24.31
C GLU A 269 -0.17 24.50 -25.82
N ASN A 270 1.10 24.58 -26.22
CA ASN A 270 1.57 24.47 -27.60
C ASN A 270 1.05 23.14 -28.23
N VAL A 271 0.57 23.18 -29.48
CA VAL A 271 0.02 22.02 -30.21
C VAL A 271 0.94 20.80 -30.17
N GLN A 272 2.27 21.01 -30.25
CA GLN A 272 3.24 19.92 -30.14
C GLN A 272 3.22 19.24 -28.76
N VAL A 273 3.08 20.02 -27.68
CA VAL A 273 3.02 19.51 -26.30
C VAL A 273 1.74 18.70 -26.08
N MET A 274 0.61 19.15 -26.64
CA MET A 274 -0.64 18.38 -26.61
C MET A 274 -0.52 17.01 -27.28
N VAL A 275 0.15 16.94 -28.44
CA VAL A 275 0.36 15.67 -29.16
C VAL A 275 1.22 14.72 -28.34
N ILE A 276 2.32 15.20 -27.74
CA ILE A 276 3.18 14.38 -26.87
C ILE A 276 2.41 13.87 -25.66
N ASN A 277 1.69 14.75 -24.96
CA ASN A 277 0.87 14.38 -23.80
C ASN A 277 -0.24 13.37 -24.15
N LYS A 278 -0.80 13.44 -25.37
CA LYS A 278 -1.74 12.43 -25.86
C LYS A 278 -1.08 11.06 -26.02
N LYS A 279 0.10 11.00 -26.63
CA LYS A 279 0.85 9.74 -26.81
C LYS A 279 1.29 9.11 -25.50
N ILE A 280 1.75 9.92 -24.52
CA ILE A 280 2.09 9.44 -23.17
C ILE A 280 0.86 8.80 -22.50
N ARG A 281 -0.32 9.43 -22.62
CA ARG A 281 -1.57 8.89 -22.06
C ARG A 281 -1.97 7.58 -22.72
N GLU A 282 -1.87 7.49 -24.03
CA GLU A 282 -2.18 6.25 -24.78
C GLU A 282 -1.25 5.12 -24.34
N LYS A 283 0.06 5.37 -24.23
CA LYS A 283 1.02 4.40 -23.69
C LYS A 283 0.66 4.02 -22.25
N PHE A 284 0.48 5.00 -21.38
CA PHE A 284 0.17 4.75 -19.97
C PHE A 284 -1.12 3.94 -19.80
N LYS A 285 -2.14 4.21 -20.60
CA LYS A 285 -3.41 3.46 -20.58
C LYS A 285 -3.21 2.00 -21.01
N LYS A 286 -2.42 1.76 -22.06
CA LYS A 286 -2.04 0.42 -22.52
C LYS A 286 -1.25 -0.33 -21.45
N ASP A 287 -0.29 0.34 -20.82
CA ASP A 287 0.52 -0.22 -19.73
C ASP A 287 -0.33 -0.52 -18.48
N LEU A 288 -1.28 0.35 -18.12
CA LEU A 288 -2.21 0.13 -17.00
C LEU A 288 -3.09 -1.10 -17.19
N ASP A 289 -3.38 -1.48 -18.43
CA ASP A 289 -4.15 -2.68 -18.72
C ASP A 289 -3.41 -3.98 -18.38
N LEU A 290 -2.09 -3.90 -18.14
CA LEU A 290 -1.26 -5.02 -17.68
C LEU A 290 -1.40 -5.29 -16.17
N ILE A 291 -1.81 -4.29 -15.39
CA ILE A 291 -1.99 -4.41 -13.93
C ILE A 291 -3.45 -4.64 -13.55
N SER A 292 -3.67 -5.12 -12.32
CA SER A 292 -5.01 -5.41 -11.81
C SER A 292 -5.90 -4.16 -11.78
N ASN A 293 -7.19 -4.32 -12.08
CA ASN A 293 -8.16 -3.22 -12.22
C ASN A 293 -8.18 -2.24 -11.05
N GLN A 294 -7.96 -2.72 -9.82
CA GLN A 294 -7.96 -1.90 -8.61
C GLN A 294 -6.90 -0.79 -8.61
N TYR A 295 -5.78 -0.99 -9.32
CA TYR A 295 -4.66 -0.04 -9.39
C TYR A 295 -4.79 0.96 -10.55
N ARG A 296 -5.74 0.72 -11.47
CA ARG A 296 -5.95 1.58 -12.65
C ARG A 296 -6.63 2.90 -12.32
N VAL A 297 -7.27 2.96 -11.15
CA VAL A 297 -7.95 4.13 -10.62
C VAL A 297 -7.25 4.58 -9.34
N SER A 298 -7.26 5.90 -9.12
CA SER A 298 -6.81 6.47 -7.84
C SER A 298 -7.58 5.82 -6.68
N PRO A 299 -6.92 5.53 -5.56
CA PRO A 299 -7.61 5.08 -4.36
C PRO A 299 -8.59 6.15 -3.87
N THR A 300 -9.75 5.71 -3.37
CA THR A 300 -10.73 6.59 -2.73
C THR A 300 -10.29 6.83 -1.28
N LEU A 301 -9.92 8.07 -0.97
CA LEU A 301 -9.55 8.45 0.39
C LEU A 301 -10.81 8.56 1.25
N THR A 302 -10.95 7.62 2.19
CA THR A 302 -12.06 7.63 3.16
C THR A 302 -11.97 8.82 4.10
N SER A 303 -10.77 9.40 4.26
CA SER A 303 -10.52 10.58 5.09
C SER A 303 -11.33 11.84 4.72
N LYS A 304 -11.96 11.89 3.54
CA LYS A 304 -12.90 12.97 3.16
C LYS A 304 -14.32 12.77 3.68
N THR A 305 -14.74 11.52 3.78
CA THR A 305 -16.10 11.15 4.17
C THR A 305 -16.18 10.67 5.62
N SER A 306 -15.04 10.24 6.17
CA SER A 306 -14.89 9.75 7.52
C SER A 306 -14.72 10.91 8.50
N GLN A 307 -15.50 10.91 9.58
CA GLN A 307 -15.36 11.85 10.71
C GLN A 307 -14.18 11.43 11.60
N TRP A 308 -12.98 11.41 11.01
CA TRP A 308 -11.77 10.96 11.69
C TRP A 308 -11.14 12.07 12.56
N LYS A 309 -11.34 13.33 12.18
CA LYS A 309 -10.93 14.48 13.00
C LYS A 309 -11.75 14.56 14.28
N LEU A 310 -11.10 14.98 15.36
CA LEU A 310 -11.81 15.47 16.53
C LEU A 310 -12.11 16.95 16.34
N VAL A 311 -13.40 17.28 16.34
CA VAL A 311 -13.90 18.66 16.25
C VAL A 311 -13.33 19.53 17.38
N LEU A 312 -13.06 18.93 18.54
CA LEU A 312 -12.44 19.61 19.68
C LEU A 312 -11.05 20.19 19.37
N PHE A 313 -10.33 19.60 18.40
CA PHE A 313 -9.01 20.05 17.97
C PHE A 313 -9.08 20.87 16.67
N ASP A 314 -10.25 21.04 16.07
CA ASP A 314 -10.43 21.88 14.89
C ASP A 314 -10.74 23.31 15.37
N THR A 315 -9.73 24.18 15.38
CA THR A 315 -9.84 25.59 15.80
C THR A 315 -10.64 26.49 14.83
N ASP A 316 -11.10 25.93 13.69
CA ASP A 316 -11.94 26.62 12.71
C ASP A 316 -13.44 26.64 13.07
N VAL A 317 -13.84 26.13 14.24
CA VAL A 317 -15.20 26.35 14.76
C VAL A 317 -15.26 27.74 15.40
N SER A 318 -15.33 28.77 14.56
CA SER A 318 -15.84 30.07 14.98
C SER A 318 -17.30 29.90 15.41
N VAL A 319 -17.53 29.84 16.72
CA VAL A 319 -18.86 29.94 17.34
C VAL A 319 -19.44 31.33 17.11
#